data_AF-A0A1T4XL77-F1
#
_entry.id   AF-A0A1T4XL77-F1
#
_cell.length_a   1.000
_cell.length_b   1.000
_cell.length_c   1.000
_cell.angle_alpha   90.00
_cell.angle_beta   90.00
_cell.angle_gamma   90.00
#
_symmetry.space_group_name_H-M   'P 1'
#
loop_
_entity.id
_entity.type
_entity.pdbx_description
1 polymer ?
#
loop_
_entity_poly.entity_id
_entity_poly.type
_entity_poly.pdbx_seq_one_letter_code
_entity_poly.pdbx_strand_id
1 'polypeptide(L)'
;MIHDTLITSLDTSIQKEIIHYYGYPKQYGLYDAKILNIVRENEGEFSFIAKIQVTTFDHAHDPPFGEETMTFNISPFGVKTISFQHKGDKLEKEINDFYKSTLTDIKKSFNFNLKPFSSYTYNQLQYQSEINDDFKSLFNIAEEIVTDILLPERKIPNKNVIDPVNFIKDNTGYMLFKKSDGTNVIYTVQKNNGNWIVIDNSSKKGKKMDYKLPWYAWGEN
;
A
#
# COMPACT_ATOMS: atom_id res chain seq x y z
N MET A 1 5.25 31.43 2.12
CA MET A 1 3.87 31.94 2.33
C MET A 1 2.99 31.78 1.09
N ILE A 2 3.21 32.47 -0.05
CA ILE A 2 2.35 32.29 -1.25
C ILE A 2 2.42 30.87 -1.83
N HIS A 3 3.63 30.31 -1.92
CA HIS A 3 3.82 28.92 -2.36
C HIS A 3 3.14 27.92 -1.40
N ASP A 4 3.28 28.14 -0.10
CA ASP A 4 2.66 27.32 0.95
C ASP A 4 1.12 27.40 0.87
N THR A 5 0.54 28.56 0.58
CA THR A 5 -0.90 28.72 0.34
C THR A 5 -1.36 27.89 -0.86
N LEU A 6 -0.61 27.90 -1.97
CA LEU A 6 -0.93 27.08 -3.14
C LEU A 6 -0.85 25.59 -2.80
N ILE A 7 0.24 25.14 -2.17
CA ILE A 7 0.41 23.75 -1.75
C ILE A 7 -0.74 23.32 -0.82
N THR A 8 -1.09 24.14 0.17
CA THR A 8 -2.21 23.90 1.08
C THR A 8 -3.53 23.79 0.33
N SER A 9 -3.76 24.64 -0.68
CA SER A 9 -4.98 24.57 -1.49
C SER A 9 -5.07 23.32 -2.37
N LEU A 10 -3.92 22.70 -2.67
CA LEU A 10 -3.81 21.47 -3.46
C LEU A 10 -3.81 20.20 -2.60
N ASP A 11 -3.80 20.32 -1.27
CA ASP A 11 -3.66 19.18 -0.34
C ASP A 11 -4.67 18.07 -0.62
N THR A 12 -5.96 18.40 -0.73
CA THR A 12 -7.01 17.43 -1.05
C THR A 12 -6.78 16.73 -2.40
N SER A 13 -6.24 17.45 -3.40
CA SER A 13 -5.92 16.87 -4.71
C SER A 13 -4.68 15.97 -4.63
N ILE A 14 -3.67 16.35 -3.87
CA ILE A 14 -2.47 15.55 -3.62
C ILE A 14 -2.83 14.25 -2.90
N GLN A 15 -3.55 14.34 -1.78
CA GLN A 15 -3.99 13.18 -0.99
C GLN A 15 -4.82 12.20 -1.83
N LYS A 16 -5.69 12.73 -2.71
CA LYS A 16 -6.50 11.92 -3.62
C LYS A 16 -5.64 11.10 -4.58
N GLU A 17 -4.62 11.69 -5.18
CA GLU A 17 -3.73 10.97 -6.10
C GLU A 17 -2.84 9.95 -5.38
N ILE A 18 -2.40 10.26 -4.15
CA ILE A 18 -1.68 9.30 -3.30
C ILE A 18 -2.57 8.09 -2.98
N ILE A 19 -3.83 8.31 -2.57
CA ILE A 19 -4.78 7.22 -2.31
C ILE A 19 -5.06 6.43 -3.60
N HIS A 20 -5.18 7.11 -4.75
CA HIS A 20 -5.40 6.44 -6.03
C HIS A 20 -4.23 5.50 -6.37
N TYR A 21 -2.98 5.96 -6.19
CA TYR A 21 -1.80 5.17 -6.52
C TYR A 21 -1.58 4.01 -5.54
N TYR A 22 -1.60 4.28 -4.24
CA TYR A 22 -1.28 3.28 -3.23
C TYR A 22 -2.47 2.40 -2.84
N GLY A 23 -3.70 2.85 -3.07
CA GLY A 23 -4.93 2.18 -2.64
C GLY A 23 -5.25 2.39 -1.15
N TYR A 24 -4.52 3.25 -0.46
CA TYR A 24 -4.71 3.68 0.93
C TYR A 24 -4.00 5.04 1.14
N PRO A 25 -4.34 5.81 2.19
CA PRO A 25 -3.64 7.06 2.47
C PRO A 25 -2.22 6.80 2.98
N LYS A 26 -1.24 7.46 2.36
CA LYS A 26 0.10 7.65 2.93
C LYS A 26 0.26 9.05 3.51
N GLN A 27 1.08 9.17 4.55
CA GLN A 27 1.43 10.47 5.12
C GLN A 27 2.47 11.16 4.24
N TYR A 28 2.45 12.49 4.24
CA TYR A 28 3.47 13.34 3.63
C TYR A 28 3.51 14.69 4.35
N GLY A 29 4.66 15.36 4.34
CA GLY A 29 4.81 16.69 4.92
C GLY A 29 4.51 17.78 3.90
N LEU A 30 3.53 18.64 4.16
CA LEU A 30 3.29 19.85 3.33
C LEU A 30 4.48 20.83 3.38
N TYR A 31 5.23 20.82 4.48
CA TYR A 31 6.43 21.66 4.65
C TYR A 31 7.55 21.27 3.67
N ASP A 32 7.66 19.99 3.31
CA ASP A 32 8.70 19.47 2.42
C ASP A 32 8.26 19.42 0.94
N ALA A 33 7.01 19.81 0.66
CA ALA A 33 6.46 19.81 -0.68
C ALA A 33 7.14 20.87 -1.57
N LYS A 34 7.42 20.50 -2.81
CA LYS A 34 8.13 21.34 -3.78
C LYS A 34 7.24 21.67 -4.97
N ILE A 35 7.16 22.94 -5.32
CA ILE A 35 6.65 23.37 -6.61
C ILE A 35 7.82 23.28 -7.60
N LEU A 36 7.78 22.31 -8.50
CA LEU A 36 8.82 22.11 -9.51
C LEU A 36 8.64 23.03 -10.72
N ASN A 37 7.40 23.34 -11.09
CA ASN A 37 7.07 24.24 -12.19
C ASN A 37 5.64 24.79 -12.07
N ILE A 38 5.41 26.02 -12.50
CA ILE A 38 4.07 26.57 -12.73
C ILE A 38 4.11 27.38 -14.02
N VAL A 39 3.23 27.05 -14.96
CA VAL A 39 3.04 27.82 -16.19
C VAL A 39 1.58 28.18 -16.35
N ARG A 40 1.30 29.39 -16.82
CA ARG A 40 -0.04 29.78 -17.27
C ARG A 40 -0.28 29.14 -18.63
N GLU A 41 -1.48 28.59 -18.85
CA GLU A 41 -1.81 27.94 -20.13
C GLU A 41 -1.86 28.94 -21.28
N ASN A 42 -2.61 30.04 -21.10
CA ASN A 42 -2.71 31.12 -22.08
C ASN A 42 -2.66 32.50 -21.39
N GLU A 43 -2.12 33.51 -22.09
CA GLU A 43 -2.12 34.88 -21.60
C GLU A 43 -3.56 35.40 -21.39
N GLY A 44 -3.81 36.09 -20.29
CA GLY A 44 -5.15 36.59 -19.93
C GLY A 44 -6.10 35.57 -19.27
N GLU A 45 -5.78 34.27 -19.29
CA GLU A 45 -6.60 33.23 -18.65
C GLU A 45 -6.10 32.89 -17.24
N PHE A 46 -7.00 32.42 -16.38
CA PHE A 46 -6.68 31.99 -15.01
C PHE A 46 -6.50 30.47 -14.85
N SER A 47 -5.98 29.81 -15.90
CA SER A 47 -5.66 28.39 -15.90
C SER A 47 -4.14 28.17 -15.88
N PHE A 48 -3.69 27.24 -15.04
CA PHE A 48 -2.28 26.97 -14.79
C PHE A 48 -1.99 25.48 -14.82
N ILE A 49 -0.83 25.11 -15.35
CA ILE A 49 -0.25 23.79 -15.16
C ILE A 49 0.81 23.89 -14.07
N ALA A 50 0.57 23.22 -12.95
CA ALA A 50 1.51 23.16 -11.83
C ALA A 50 2.05 21.74 -11.67
N LYS A 51 3.37 21.62 -11.53
CA LYS A 51 4.05 20.38 -11.21
C LYS A 51 4.52 20.43 -9.76
N ILE A 52 4.00 19.53 -8.94
CA ILE A 52 4.24 19.46 -7.49
C ILE A 52 4.95 18.14 -7.17
N GLN A 53 5.87 18.16 -6.21
CA GLN A 53 6.50 16.97 -5.67
C GLN A 53 6.29 16.92 -4.15
N VAL A 54 5.94 15.76 -3.62
CA VAL A 54 5.89 15.48 -2.18
C VAL A 54 6.67 14.20 -1.86
N THR A 55 7.10 14.05 -0.62
CA THR A 55 7.72 12.82 -0.12
C THR A 55 6.75 12.11 0.82
N THR A 56 6.32 10.90 0.44
CA THR A 56 5.43 10.06 1.25
C THR A 56 6.20 9.13 2.17
N PHE A 57 5.56 8.70 3.26
CA PHE A 57 6.09 7.77 4.25
C PHE A 57 4.95 7.04 4.98
N ASP A 58 5.27 5.90 5.61
CA ASP A 58 4.28 5.02 6.26
C ASP A 58 4.22 5.15 7.80
N HIS A 59 5.28 5.67 8.43
CA HIS A 59 5.39 5.79 9.90
C HIS A 59 5.73 7.23 10.34
N ALA A 60 6.39 7.45 11.48
CA ALA A 60 6.68 8.78 12.01
C ALA A 60 7.77 9.51 11.20
N HIS A 61 7.49 9.80 9.93
CA HIS A 61 8.44 10.28 8.93
C HIS A 61 9.57 9.29 8.60
N ASP A 62 9.33 7.99 8.76
CA ASP A 62 10.31 6.93 8.48
C ASP A 62 10.07 6.24 7.12
N PRO A 63 11.13 5.70 6.50
CA PRO A 63 11.05 4.88 5.30
C PRO A 63 10.01 3.73 5.38
N PRO A 64 9.52 3.23 4.23
CA PRO A 64 9.94 3.56 2.87
C PRO A 64 9.44 4.93 2.39
N PHE A 65 10.32 5.69 1.75
CA PHE A 65 9.99 6.98 1.16
C PHE A 65 9.59 6.84 -0.31
N GLY A 66 8.54 7.56 -0.71
CA GLY A 66 8.14 7.73 -2.10
C GLY A 66 8.22 9.19 -2.54
N GLU A 67 9.00 9.50 -3.58
CA GLU A 67 8.97 10.81 -4.25
C GLU A 67 7.81 10.84 -5.26
N GLU A 68 6.70 11.47 -4.86
CA GLU A 68 5.49 11.55 -5.70
C GLU A 68 5.48 12.87 -6.45
N THR A 69 5.53 12.79 -7.77
CA THR A 69 5.52 13.96 -8.65
C THR A 69 4.20 14.00 -9.42
N MET A 70 3.39 15.01 -9.13
CA MET A 70 2.06 15.22 -9.71
C MET A 70 2.06 16.44 -10.62
N THR A 71 1.34 16.36 -11.73
CA THR A 71 1.04 17.53 -12.57
C THR A 71 -0.45 17.79 -12.53
N PHE A 72 -0.84 19.02 -12.19
CA PHE A 72 -2.22 19.45 -12.10
C PHE A 72 -2.52 20.56 -13.11
N ASN A 73 -3.70 20.51 -13.72
CA ASN A 73 -4.36 21.66 -14.29
C ASN A 73 -5.21 22.32 -13.20
N ILE A 74 -4.96 23.61 -12.93
CA ILE A 74 -5.61 24.39 -11.89
C ILE A 74 -6.33 25.55 -12.56
N SER A 75 -7.64 25.63 -12.37
CA SER A 75 -8.50 26.66 -12.98
C SER A 75 -9.59 27.12 -12.01
N PRO A 76 -10.37 28.16 -12.33
CA PRO A 76 -11.54 28.54 -11.54
C PRO A 76 -12.61 27.43 -11.44
N PHE A 77 -12.55 26.42 -12.31
CA PHE A 77 -13.46 25.27 -12.30
C PHE A 77 -12.94 24.10 -11.45
N GLY A 78 -11.79 24.26 -10.80
CA GLY A 78 -11.19 23.26 -9.92
C GLY A 78 -9.85 22.71 -10.41
N VAL A 79 -9.42 21.64 -9.76
CA VAL A 79 -8.11 21.00 -9.98
C VAL A 79 -8.32 19.65 -10.65
N LYS A 80 -7.60 19.42 -11.76
CA LYS A 80 -7.58 18.14 -12.49
C LYS A 80 -6.16 17.61 -12.55
N THR A 81 -6.00 16.32 -12.25
CA THR A 81 -4.71 15.64 -12.40
C THR A 81 -4.43 15.35 -13.87
N ILE A 82 -3.26 15.73 -14.33
CA ILE A 82 -2.73 15.42 -15.66
C ILE A 82 -1.85 14.16 -15.60
N SER A 83 -0.98 14.07 -14.59
CA SER A 83 -0.09 12.92 -14.42
C SER A 83 0.32 12.72 -12.98
N PHE A 84 0.65 11.47 -12.66
CA PHE A 84 1.25 11.03 -11.40
C PHE A 84 2.48 10.18 -11.72
N GLN A 85 3.59 10.46 -11.07
CA GLN A 85 4.85 9.73 -11.22
C GLN A 85 5.38 9.39 -9.84
N HIS A 86 5.58 8.10 -9.60
CA HIS A 86 6.13 7.58 -8.36
C HIS A 86 7.60 7.19 -8.53
N LYS A 87 8.41 7.52 -7.53
CA LYS A 87 9.78 7.02 -7.38
C LYS A 87 10.06 6.65 -5.93
N GLY A 88 9.91 5.37 -5.62
CA GLY A 88 10.26 4.79 -4.34
C GLY A 88 11.76 4.72 -4.09
N ASP A 89 12.13 4.70 -2.82
CA ASP A 89 13.51 4.53 -2.38
C ASP A 89 14.01 3.06 -2.52
N LYS A 90 15.25 2.83 -2.08
CA LYS A 90 15.84 1.50 -2.12
C LYS A 90 15.08 0.50 -1.23
N LEU A 91 14.61 0.95 -0.06
CA LEU A 91 13.93 0.09 0.89
C LEU A 91 12.57 -0.35 0.34
N GLU A 92 11.80 0.55 -0.28
CA GLU A 92 10.53 0.23 -0.93
C GLU A 92 10.73 -0.85 -1.99
N LYS A 93 11.77 -0.71 -2.82
CA LYS A 93 12.11 -1.71 -3.83
C LYS A 93 12.44 -3.07 -3.20
N GLU A 94 13.22 -3.09 -2.13
CA GLU A 94 13.56 -4.31 -1.40
C GLU A 94 12.33 -4.98 -0.76
N ILE A 95 11.41 -4.19 -0.18
CA ILE A 95 10.12 -4.66 0.33
C ILE A 95 9.31 -5.28 -0.82
N ASN A 96 9.17 -4.57 -1.94
CA ASN A 96 8.40 -5.02 -3.09
C ASN A 96 8.95 -6.33 -3.70
N ASP A 97 10.27 -6.44 -3.84
CA ASP A 97 10.94 -7.65 -4.32
C ASP A 97 10.78 -8.82 -3.33
N PHE A 98 10.81 -8.55 -2.03
CA PHE A 98 10.57 -9.54 -0.98
C PHE A 98 9.14 -10.08 -1.01
N TYR A 99 8.13 -9.21 -1.10
CA TYR A 99 6.72 -9.62 -1.23
C TYR A 99 6.50 -10.40 -2.54
N LYS A 100 7.02 -9.91 -3.66
CA LYS A 100 6.87 -10.56 -4.97
C LYS A 100 7.48 -11.96 -4.99
N SER A 101 8.70 -12.12 -4.48
CA SER A 101 9.37 -13.43 -4.41
C SER A 101 8.66 -14.39 -3.46
N THR A 102 8.19 -13.92 -2.31
CA THR A 102 7.47 -14.74 -1.33
C THR A 102 6.12 -15.20 -1.87
N LEU A 103 5.33 -14.30 -2.47
CA LEU A 103 4.06 -14.66 -3.12
C LEU A 103 4.27 -15.62 -4.28
N THR A 104 5.36 -15.49 -5.03
CA THR A 104 5.70 -16.43 -6.11
C THR A 104 5.95 -17.83 -5.56
N ASP A 105 6.66 -17.96 -4.44
CA ASP A 105 6.89 -19.24 -3.77
C ASP A 105 5.58 -19.87 -3.29
N ILE A 106 4.72 -19.09 -2.62
CA ILE A 106 3.39 -19.56 -2.17
C ILE A 106 2.56 -20.06 -3.36
N LYS A 107 2.40 -19.22 -4.41
CA LYS A 107 1.62 -19.58 -5.61
C LYS A 107 2.11 -20.87 -6.27
N LYS A 108 3.44 -21.07 -6.33
CA LYS A 108 4.05 -22.29 -6.87
C LYS A 108 3.75 -23.52 -6.01
N SER A 109 3.87 -23.43 -4.68
CA SER A 109 3.61 -24.57 -3.78
C SER A 109 2.18 -25.12 -3.90
N PHE A 110 1.22 -24.25 -4.21
CA PHE A 110 -0.19 -24.60 -4.29
C PHE A 110 -0.76 -24.68 -5.71
N ASN A 111 0.05 -24.39 -6.74
CA ASN A 111 -0.38 -24.38 -8.14
C ASN A 111 -1.61 -23.46 -8.42
N PHE A 112 -1.68 -22.30 -7.75
CA PHE A 112 -2.81 -21.38 -7.86
C PHE A 112 -2.69 -20.42 -9.05
N ASN A 113 -3.81 -20.18 -9.73
CA ASN A 113 -3.97 -19.07 -10.66
C ASN A 113 -4.85 -17.97 -10.04
N LEU A 114 -4.21 -16.89 -9.57
CA LEU A 114 -4.89 -15.75 -8.93
C LEU A 114 -5.11 -14.57 -9.89
N LYS A 115 -4.87 -14.74 -11.20
CA LYS A 115 -5.07 -13.67 -12.21
C LYS A 115 -6.49 -13.05 -12.21
N PRO A 116 -7.59 -13.79 -11.96
CA PRO A 116 -8.92 -13.18 -12.00
C PRO A 116 -9.33 -12.48 -10.69
N PHE A 117 -8.45 -12.41 -9.69
CA PHE A 117 -8.75 -11.82 -8.38
C PHE A 117 -8.16 -10.41 -8.26
N SER A 118 -8.88 -9.53 -7.59
CA SER A 118 -8.35 -8.26 -7.10
C SER A 118 -7.45 -8.53 -5.90
N SER A 119 -6.25 -7.95 -5.87
CA SER A 119 -5.31 -8.12 -4.76
C SER A 119 -5.27 -6.89 -3.85
N TYR A 120 -5.28 -7.13 -2.54
CA TYR A 120 -5.14 -6.11 -1.51
C TYR A 120 -4.02 -6.51 -0.56
N THR A 121 -3.05 -5.63 -0.37
CA THR A 121 -2.11 -5.72 0.76
C THR A 121 -2.85 -5.49 2.08
N TYR A 122 -2.18 -5.71 3.21
CA TYR A 122 -2.74 -5.47 4.53
C TYR A 122 -3.28 -4.04 4.69
N ASN A 123 -2.46 -3.01 4.40
CA ASN A 123 -2.87 -1.60 4.51
C ASN A 123 -4.01 -1.23 3.54
N GLN A 124 -3.99 -1.78 2.32
CA GLN A 124 -5.08 -1.58 1.37
C GLN A 124 -6.38 -2.17 1.91
N LEU A 125 -6.33 -3.39 2.46
CA LEU A 125 -7.51 -4.04 3.04
C LEU A 125 -8.02 -3.29 4.28
N GLN A 126 -7.13 -2.79 5.13
CA GLN A 126 -7.47 -1.94 6.28
C GLN A 126 -8.25 -0.71 5.81
N TYR A 127 -7.70 0.04 4.85
CA TYR A 127 -8.37 1.22 4.32
C TYR A 127 -9.73 0.88 3.69
N GLN A 128 -9.83 -0.23 2.93
CA GLN A 128 -11.13 -0.67 2.39
C GLN A 128 -12.15 -0.95 3.50
N SER A 129 -11.72 -1.48 4.65
CA SER A 129 -12.61 -1.73 5.80
C SER A 129 -13.10 -0.47 6.50
N GLU A 130 -12.34 0.62 6.41
CA GLU A 130 -12.71 1.93 6.96
C GLU A 130 -13.76 2.64 6.10
N ILE A 131 -13.68 2.47 4.77
CA ILE A 131 -14.59 3.13 3.81
C ILE A 131 -15.74 2.25 3.35
N ASN A 132 -15.67 0.93 3.59
CA ASN A 132 -16.68 -0.03 3.18
C ASN A 132 -16.83 -1.16 4.21
N ASP A 133 -17.98 -1.16 4.90
CA ASP A 133 -18.33 -2.13 5.94
C ASP A 133 -18.26 -3.59 5.47
N ASP A 134 -18.44 -3.85 4.17
CA ASP A 134 -18.33 -5.20 3.59
C ASP A 134 -16.94 -5.84 3.77
N PHE A 135 -15.90 -5.02 3.97
CA PHE A 135 -14.53 -5.48 4.15
C PHE A 135 -14.14 -5.63 5.62
N LYS A 136 -14.96 -5.20 6.59
CA LYS A 136 -14.63 -5.26 8.02
C LYS A 136 -14.35 -6.68 8.51
N SER A 137 -15.27 -7.60 8.26
CA SER A 137 -15.08 -9.01 8.65
C SER A 137 -13.88 -9.65 7.96
N LEU A 138 -13.58 -9.25 6.71
CA LEU A 138 -12.39 -9.72 6.00
C LEU A 138 -11.11 -9.17 6.62
N PHE A 139 -11.08 -7.87 6.96
CA PHE A 139 -9.93 -7.25 7.61
C PHE A 139 -9.65 -7.84 8.99
N ASN A 140 -10.69 -8.14 9.78
CA ASN A 140 -10.52 -8.79 11.09
C ASN A 140 -9.78 -10.13 10.96
N ILE A 141 -10.07 -10.95 9.95
CA ILE A 141 -9.33 -12.19 9.69
C ILE A 141 -7.86 -11.91 9.38
N ALA A 142 -7.58 -10.87 8.58
CA ALA A 142 -6.20 -10.48 8.27
C ALA A 142 -5.45 -9.95 9.50
N GLU A 143 -6.14 -9.20 10.37
CA GLU A 143 -5.61 -8.70 11.64
C GLU A 143 -5.30 -9.86 12.61
N GLU A 144 -6.19 -10.84 12.75
CA GLU A 144 -5.97 -12.06 13.53
C GLU A 144 -4.73 -12.83 13.03
N ILE A 145 -4.56 -12.98 11.71
CA ILE A 145 -3.35 -13.59 11.14
C ILE A 145 -2.10 -12.80 11.56
N VAL A 146 -2.12 -11.48 11.46
CA VAL A 146 -0.96 -10.64 11.80
C VAL A 146 -0.63 -10.71 13.29
N THR A 147 -1.64 -10.63 14.16
CA THR A 147 -1.49 -10.51 15.61
C THR A 147 -1.23 -11.84 16.30
N ASP A 148 -1.96 -12.89 15.92
CA ASP A 148 -1.92 -14.17 16.64
C ASP A 148 -0.92 -15.15 16.03
N ILE A 149 -0.62 -15.03 14.73
CA ILE A 149 0.26 -15.97 14.02
C ILE A 149 1.61 -15.33 13.70
N LEU A 150 1.61 -14.17 13.04
CA LEU A 150 2.83 -13.62 12.47
C LEU A 150 3.67 -12.84 13.49
N LEU A 151 3.04 -12.04 14.35
CA LEU A 151 3.71 -11.23 15.36
C LEU A 151 4.55 -12.08 16.35
N PRO A 152 4.07 -13.22 16.90
CA PRO A 152 4.87 -14.07 17.78
C PRO A 152 6.10 -14.70 17.11
N GLU A 153 6.10 -14.81 15.78
CA GLU A 153 7.18 -15.41 15.01
C GLU A 153 8.28 -14.41 14.60
N ARG A 154 8.08 -13.11 14.83
CA ARG A 154 9.03 -12.06 14.41
C ARG A 154 10.34 -12.15 15.19
N LYS A 155 11.44 -11.86 14.52
CA LYS A 155 12.79 -11.84 15.12
C LYS A 155 13.51 -10.54 14.84
N ILE A 156 13.39 -9.61 15.78
CA ILE A 156 14.07 -8.31 15.78
C ILE A 156 15.57 -8.52 15.49
N PRO A 157 16.19 -7.73 14.59
CA PRO A 157 15.65 -6.51 13.98
C PRO A 157 14.78 -6.71 12.73
N ASN A 158 14.56 -7.95 12.28
CA ASN A 158 13.88 -8.23 11.02
C ASN A 158 12.46 -8.77 11.21
N LYS A 159 11.57 -8.44 10.29
CA LYS A 159 10.18 -8.92 10.31
C LYS A 159 10.11 -10.42 10.05
N ASN A 160 10.87 -10.93 9.07
CA ASN A 160 10.95 -12.34 8.64
C ASN A 160 9.61 -13.02 8.33
N VAL A 161 8.56 -12.23 8.10
CA VAL A 161 7.22 -12.67 7.70
C VAL A 161 6.69 -11.66 6.68
N ILE A 162 5.72 -12.08 5.87
CA ILE A 162 4.90 -11.14 5.10
C ILE A 162 3.52 -11.06 5.74
N ASP A 163 2.97 -9.85 5.83
CA ASP A 163 1.56 -9.69 6.20
C ASP A 163 0.68 -10.31 5.10
N PRO A 164 -0.56 -10.73 5.42
CA PRO A 164 -1.41 -11.40 4.46
C PRO A 164 -1.70 -10.52 3.25
N VAL A 165 -1.58 -11.13 2.06
CA VAL A 165 -2.03 -10.55 0.80
C VAL A 165 -3.30 -11.25 0.37
N ASN A 166 -4.33 -10.45 0.13
CA ASN A 166 -5.71 -10.89 0.03
C ASN A 166 -6.14 -10.83 -1.44
N PHE A 167 -6.66 -11.93 -1.96
CA PHE A 167 -7.11 -12.06 -3.34
C PHE A 167 -8.61 -12.29 -3.32
N ILE A 168 -9.39 -11.30 -3.76
CA ILE A 168 -10.86 -11.32 -3.66
C ILE A 168 -11.49 -11.31 -5.05
N LYS A 169 -12.50 -12.16 -5.23
CA LYS A 169 -13.36 -12.21 -6.41
C LYS A 169 -14.77 -12.58 -6.01
N ASP A 170 -15.70 -11.68 -6.28
CA ASP A 170 -17.11 -11.82 -5.89
C ASP A 170 -17.23 -12.12 -4.39
N ASN A 171 -17.85 -13.24 -4.01
CA ASN A 171 -18.03 -13.68 -2.63
C ASN A 171 -16.98 -14.71 -2.18
N THR A 172 -15.86 -14.84 -2.89
CA THR A 172 -14.81 -15.82 -2.58
C THR A 172 -13.44 -15.17 -2.60
N GLY A 173 -12.48 -15.74 -1.88
CA GLY A 173 -11.13 -15.22 -1.88
C GLY A 173 -10.11 -16.11 -1.20
N TYR A 174 -8.87 -15.65 -1.24
CA TYR A 174 -7.73 -16.31 -0.62
C TYR A 174 -6.89 -15.29 0.13
N MET A 175 -6.44 -15.63 1.34
CA MET A 175 -5.40 -14.88 2.05
C MET A 175 -4.13 -15.68 2.04
N LEU A 176 -3.07 -15.09 1.48
CA LEU A 176 -1.76 -15.72 1.35
C LEU A 176 -0.80 -15.06 2.33
N PHE A 177 -0.15 -15.87 3.17
CA PHE A 177 0.92 -15.42 4.05
C PHE A 177 1.97 -16.52 4.22
N LYS A 178 3.12 -16.13 4.80
CA LYS A 178 4.21 -17.07 5.08
C LYS A 178 4.75 -16.86 6.49
N LYS A 179 4.92 -17.97 7.18
CA LYS A 179 5.54 -18.08 8.50
C LYS A 179 7.07 -17.94 8.41
N SER A 180 7.68 -17.54 9.51
CA SER A 180 9.13 -17.32 9.64
C SER A 180 9.97 -18.57 9.34
N ASP A 181 9.39 -19.75 9.57
CA ASP A 181 10.01 -21.04 9.31
C ASP A 181 9.95 -21.47 7.82
N GLY A 182 9.38 -20.64 6.95
CA GLY A 182 9.19 -20.89 5.52
C GLY A 182 7.88 -21.58 5.13
N THR A 183 6.98 -21.82 6.09
CA THR A 183 5.69 -22.46 5.79
C THR A 183 4.77 -21.51 5.03
N ASN A 184 4.38 -21.90 3.82
CA ASN A 184 3.39 -21.22 2.99
C ASN A 184 1.99 -21.55 3.52
N VAL A 185 1.16 -20.55 3.76
CA VAL A 185 -0.21 -20.73 4.26
C VAL A 185 -1.20 -20.02 3.36
N ILE A 186 -2.32 -20.69 3.10
CA ILE A 186 -3.47 -20.15 2.36
C ILE A 186 -4.71 -20.36 3.20
N TYR A 187 -5.41 -19.27 3.49
CA TYR A 187 -6.78 -19.33 3.98
C TYR A 187 -7.72 -19.11 2.80
N THR A 188 -8.69 -20.00 2.64
CA THR A 188 -9.80 -19.80 1.72
C THR A 188 -10.92 -19.10 2.48
N VAL A 189 -11.37 -17.97 1.97
CA VAL A 189 -12.42 -17.16 2.58
C VAL A 189 -13.64 -17.10 1.68
N GLN A 190 -14.83 -17.07 2.29
CA GLN A 190 -16.09 -16.93 1.58
C GLN A 190 -17.00 -15.95 2.33
N LYS A 191 -17.71 -15.11 1.57
CA LYS A 191 -18.73 -14.22 2.10
C LYS A 191 -20.03 -15.01 2.30
N ASN A 192 -20.50 -15.08 3.55
CA ASN A 192 -21.74 -15.71 3.96
C ASN A 192 -22.56 -14.72 4.79
N ASN A 193 -23.81 -14.47 4.39
CA ASN A 193 -24.71 -13.51 5.06
C ASN A 193 -24.08 -12.15 5.36
N GLY A 194 -23.34 -11.60 4.39
CA GLY A 194 -22.67 -10.30 4.52
C GLY A 194 -21.28 -10.36 5.18
N ASN A 195 -20.92 -11.46 5.84
CA ASN A 195 -19.65 -11.59 6.56
C ASN A 195 -18.69 -12.54 5.86
N TRP A 196 -17.43 -12.17 5.80
CA TRP A 196 -16.36 -13.07 5.37
C TRP A 196 -15.99 -14.02 6.50
N ILE A 197 -15.85 -15.29 6.16
CA ILE A 197 -15.41 -16.36 7.07
C ILE A 197 -14.31 -17.18 6.41
N VAL A 198 -13.42 -17.75 7.22
CA VAL A 198 -12.47 -18.77 6.76
C VAL A 198 -13.22 -20.10 6.62
N ILE A 199 -13.26 -20.65 5.41
CA ILE A 199 -13.91 -21.94 5.12
C ILE A 199 -12.91 -23.10 4.99
N ASP A 200 -11.64 -22.79 4.76
CA ASP A 200 -10.56 -23.77 4.68
C ASP A 200 -9.23 -23.09 4.99
N ASN A 201 -8.27 -23.86 5.53
CA ASN A 201 -6.89 -23.43 5.63
C ASN A 201 -5.96 -24.58 5.22
N SER A 202 -4.95 -24.25 4.44
CA SER A 202 -3.96 -25.21 3.97
C SER A 202 -2.55 -24.66 4.13
N SER A 203 -1.61 -25.55 4.41
CA SER A 203 -0.20 -25.18 4.56
C SER A 203 0.70 -26.15 3.83
N LYS A 204 1.82 -25.63 3.30
CA LYS A 204 2.86 -26.40 2.63
C LYS A 204 4.22 -25.85 2.98
N LYS A 205 5.23 -26.72 3.04
CA LYS A 205 6.60 -26.25 3.24
C LYS A 205 7.07 -25.51 1.99
N GLY A 206 7.52 -24.28 2.18
CA GLY A 206 8.10 -23.44 1.13
C GLY A 206 9.57 -23.15 1.39
N LYS A 207 10.11 -22.20 0.63
CA LYS A 207 11.45 -21.67 0.90
C LYS A 207 11.45 -20.92 2.24
N LYS A 208 12.45 -21.22 3.08
CA LYS A 208 12.73 -20.48 4.33
C LYS A 208 12.87 -18.98 4.05
N MET A 209 12.37 -18.16 4.98
CA MET A 209 12.41 -16.70 4.86
C MET A 209 13.85 -16.16 4.95
N ASP A 210 14.18 -15.23 4.05
CA ASP A 210 15.42 -14.46 4.09
C ASP A 210 15.31 -13.39 5.19
N TYR A 211 16.35 -13.22 6.00
CA TYR A 211 16.40 -12.28 7.13
C TYR A 211 16.86 -10.90 6.66
N LYS A 212 16.09 -10.28 5.76
CA LYS A 212 16.49 -9.06 5.05
C LYS A 212 15.52 -7.89 5.19
N LEU A 213 14.29 -8.15 5.62
CA LEU A 213 13.27 -7.11 5.76
C LEU A 213 13.34 -6.50 7.17
N PRO A 214 13.83 -5.26 7.33
CA PRO A 214 13.87 -4.63 8.65
C PRO A 214 12.46 -4.47 9.20
N TRP A 215 12.31 -4.63 10.51
CA TRP A 215 11.06 -4.42 11.23
C TRP A 215 10.76 -2.92 11.39
N TYR A 216 11.80 -2.16 11.76
CA TYR A 216 11.83 -0.70 11.70
C TYR A 216 13.16 -0.29 11.04
N ALA A 217 13.11 0.65 10.10
CA ALA A 217 14.30 1.36 9.67
C ALA A 217 14.68 2.31 10.81
N TRP A 218 15.46 1.83 11.79
CA TRP A 218 16.14 2.77 12.68
C TRP A 218 17.04 3.62 11.80
N GLY A 219 16.74 4.92 11.72
CA GLY A 219 17.67 5.89 11.16
C GLY A 219 18.96 5.81 11.98
N GLU A 220 20.02 5.29 11.40
CA GLU A 220 21.34 5.74 11.78
C GLU A 220 21.41 7.21 11.36
N ASN A 221 21.14 8.09 12.33
CA ASN A 221 21.48 9.51 12.25
C ASN A 221 23.00 9.68 12.22
#